data_AF-A0A0D7ADF9-F1
#
_entry.id   AF-A0A0D7ADF9-F1
#
_cell.length_a   1.000
_cell.length_b   1.000
_cell.length_c   1.000
_cell.angle_alpha   90.00
_cell.angle_beta   90.00
_cell.angle_gamma   90.00
#
_symmetry.space_group_name_H-M   'P 1'
#
loop_
_entity.id
_entity.type
_entity.pdbx_description
1 polymer ?
#
loop_
_entity_poly.entity_id
_entity_poly.type
_entity_poly.pdbx_seq_one_letter_code
_entity_poly.pdbx_strand_id
1 'polypeptide(L)'
;QTIRQRRALLSGTLLFDTLLFTGGITDPASLYPPKDLSALRRLVAAIQDSSRFDQIKRDSAIYYLLKWHETDDRARSFASSMGVHPQFTALTDAYWYLDQGVHIRKAIALLSDCRVARDWTSKIMQIISLAPHSEASDMIVQYVRTVRPLLIEAEDIELYLTALAEKSILDAWRFISTFDDYDMRHRLLQLILHWSVQRAYIRCSIYRT
;
A
#
# COMPACT_ATOMS: atom_id res chain seq x y z
N GLN A 1 -11.83 11.50 -4.89
CA GLN A 1 -11.84 11.39 -3.41
C GLN A 1 -10.81 12.36 -2.85
N THR A 2 -11.08 13.08 -1.75
CA THR A 2 -10.11 14.05 -1.21
C THR A 2 -9.05 13.33 -0.36
N ILE A 3 -7.76 13.70 -0.45
CA ILE A 3 -6.65 13.10 0.33
C ILE A 3 -7.00 12.92 1.82
N ARG A 4 -7.68 13.89 2.43
CA ARG A 4 -8.07 13.81 3.85
C ARG A 4 -9.02 12.66 4.15
N GLN A 5 -9.99 12.41 3.27
CA GLN A 5 -10.89 11.26 3.40
C GLN A 5 -10.10 9.95 3.25
N ARG A 6 -9.16 9.93 2.30
CA ARG A 6 -8.31 8.76 2.06
C ARG A 6 -7.42 8.46 3.26
N ARG A 7 -6.82 9.48 3.87
CA ARG A 7 -6.06 9.37 5.12
C ARG A 7 -6.91 8.80 6.27
N ALA A 8 -8.16 9.25 6.41
CA ALA A 8 -9.07 8.71 7.43
C ALA A 8 -9.35 7.20 7.25
N LEU A 9 -9.45 6.72 6.00
CA LEU A 9 -9.62 5.30 5.70
C LEU A 9 -8.34 4.47 5.96
N LEU A 10 -7.18 5.11 5.98
CA LEU A 10 -5.86 4.47 6.11
C LEU A 10 -5.27 4.63 7.52
N SER A 11 -6.12 4.52 8.54
CA SER A 11 -5.73 4.69 9.96
C SER A 11 -5.01 6.01 10.25
N GLY A 12 -5.38 7.08 9.54
CA GLY A 12 -4.83 8.41 9.77
C GLY A 12 -3.48 8.70 9.10
N THR A 13 -2.90 7.76 8.36
CA THR A 13 -1.58 7.95 7.71
C THR A 13 -1.52 7.38 6.29
N LEU A 14 -0.93 8.16 5.39
CA LEU A 14 -0.60 7.77 4.02
C LEU A 14 0.82 7.17 3.93
N LEU A 15 1.14 6.53 2.81
CA LEU A 15 2.52 6.11 2.51
C LEU A 15 3.44 7.33 2.41
N PHE A 16 2.98 8.42 1.80
CA PHE A 16 3.75 9.65 1.72
C PHE A 16 3.93 10.31 3.09
N ASP A 17 2.95 10.24 3.99
CA ASP A 17 3.11 10.72 5.36
C ASP A 17 4.22 9.91 6.08
N THR A 18 4.24 8.60 5.86
CA THR A 18 5.27 7.69 6.40
C THR A 18 6.65 8.04 5.82
N LEU A 19 6.74 8.31 4.51
CA LEU A 19 7.97 8.76 3.86
C LEU A 19 8.50 10.05 4.48
N LEU A 20 7.65 11.09 4.62
CA LEU A 20 8.03 12.36 5.22
C LEU A 20 8.49 12.19 6.68
N PHE A 21 7.79 11.35 7.44
CA PHE A 21 8.16 11.03 8.83
C PHE A 21 9.53 10.36 8.93
N THR A 22 9.83 9.38 8.07
CA THR A 22 11.18 8.76 8.01
C THR A 22 12.25 9.77 7.61
N GLY A 23 11.88 10.80 6.84
CA GLY A 23 12.68 11.98 6.54
C GLY A 23 12.83 12.96 7.70
N GLY A 24 12.35 12.67 8.91
CA GLY A 24 12.48 13.56 10.06
C GLY A 24 11.50 14.73 10.10
N ILE A 25 10.50 14.76 9.21
CA ILE A 25 9.38 15.69 9.30
C ILE A 25 8.39 15.14 10.33
N THR A 26 8.33 15.75 11.51
CA THR A 26 7.61 15.19 12.68
C THR A 26 6.09 15.23 12.55
N ASP A 27 5.53 16.18 11.80
CA ASP A 27 4.09 16.30 11.55
C ASP A 27 3.79 16.43 10.04
N PRO A 28 3.81 15.31 9.28
CA PRO A 28 3.50 15.31 7.86
C PRO A 28 2.06 15.75 7.55
N ALA A 29 1.11 15.44 8.43
CA ALA A 29 -0.32 15.65 8.18
C ALA A 29 -0.71 17.13 8.16
N SER A 30 0.03 18.00 8.86
CA SER A 30 -0.16 19.46 8.79
C SER A 30 0.45 20.11 7.56
N LEU A 31 1.47 19.50 6.96
CA LEU A 31 2.15 20.02 5.77
C LEU A 31 1.53 19.50 4.47
N TYR A 32 1.06 18.25 4.45
CA TYR A 32 0.49 17.60 3.27
C TYR A 32 -1.00 17.25 3.45
N PRO A 33 -1.89 17.56 2.50
CA PRO A 33 -1.62 18.26 1.23
C PRO A 33 -1.51 19.79 1.39
N PRO A 34 -0.65 20.45 0.61
CA PRO A 34 -0.55 21.92 0.61
C PRO A 34 -1.85 22.54 0.09
N LYS A 35 -2.33 23.59 0.78
CA LYS A 35 -3.59 24.28 0.44
C LYS A 35 -3.40 25.47 -0.52
N ASP A 36 -2.19 26.01 -0.56
CA ASP A 36 -1.80 27.18 -1.34
C ASP A 36 -0.31 27.13 -1.69
N LEU A 37 0.17 28.08 -2.50
CA LEU A 37 1.56 28.15 -2.93
C LEU A 37 2.55 28.32 -1.77
N SER A 38 2.17 29.06 -0.72
CA SER A 38 3.00 29.29 0.45
C SER A 38 3.17 28.00 1.28
N ALA A 39 2.10 27.21 1.43
CA ALA A 39 2.12 25.89 2.03
C ALA A 39 2.99 24.92 1.22
N LEU A 40 2.89 24.94 -0.11
CA LEU A 40 3.74 24.13 -0.98
C LEU A 40 5.23 24.49 -0.80
N ARG A 41 5.56 25.78 -0.79
CA ARG A 41 6.95 26.24 -0.55
C ARG A 41 7.48 25.77 0.81
N ARG A 42 6.66 25.83 1.86
CA ARG A 42 7.03 25.33 3.19
C ARG A 42 7.27 23.82 3.19
N LEU A 43 6.41 23.04 2.52
CA LEU A 43 6.59 21.59 2.39
C LEU A 43 7.87 21.25 1.63
N VAL A 44 8.14 21.93 0.51
CA VAL A 44 9.37 21.73 -0.28
C VAL A 44 10.61 22.10 0.54
N ALA A 45 10.59 23.23 1.24
CA ALA A 45 11.68 23.63 2.13
C ALA A 45 11.92 22.59 3.23
N ALA A 46 10.86 22.10 3.89
CA ALA A 46 10.97 21.04 4.90
C ALA A 46 11.59 19.74 4.35
N ILE A 47 11.29 19.38 3.10
CA ILE A 47 11.92 18.23 2.42
C ILE A 47 13.39 18.52 2.10
N GLN A 48 13.72 19.71 1.64
CA GLN A 48 15.08 20.10 1.27
C GLN A 48 16.01 20.23 2.48
N ASP A 49 15.50 20.79 3.58
CA ASP A 49 16.24 21.02 4.82
C ASP A 49 16.30 19.77 5.71
N SER A 50 15.63 18.68 5.31
CA SER A 50 15.69 17.40 6.02
C SER A 50 17.11 16.83 5.99
N SER A 51 17.72 16.68 7.17
CA SER A 51 19.02 16.04 7.35
C SER A 51 18.99 14.52 7.20
N ARG A 52 17.81 13.90 7.27
CA ARG A 52 17.64 12.43 7.15
C ARG A 52 17.47 11.97 5.70
N PHE A 53 17.13 12.86 4.80
CA PHE A 53 17.07 12.54 3.38
C PHE A 53 18.42 12.76 2.71
N ASP A 54 18.95 11.67 2.15
CA ASP A 54 19.93 11.76 1.08
C ASP A 54 19.31 12.45 -0.16
N GLN A 55 20.17 12.85 -1.10
CA GLN A 55 19.75 13.58 -2.29
C GLN A 55 18.67 12.82 -3.08
N ILE A 56 18.80 11.50 -3.21
CA ILE A 56 17.87 10.66 -3.97
C ILE A 56 16.49 10.65 -3.32
N LYS A 57 16.40 10.54 -2.00
CA LYS A 57 15.13 10.58 -1.25
C LYS A 57 14.48 11.95 -1.34
N ARG A 58 15.25 13.04 -1.29
CA ARG A 58 14.73 14.40 -1.49
C ARG A 58 14.13 14.55 -2.89
N ASP A 59 14.86 14.13 -3.91
CA ASP A 59 14.41 14.23 -5.29
C ASP A 59 13.18 13.32 -5.55
N SER A 60 13.14 12.13 -4.94
CA SER A 60 11.98 11.24 -5.01
C SER A 60 10.74 11.84 -4.33
N ALA A 61 10.90 12.48 -3.16
CA ALA A 61 9.80 13.16 -2.48
C ALA A 61 9.29 14.38 -3.27
N ILE A 62 10.18 15.14 -3.92
CA ILE A 62 9.78 16.24 -4.82
C ILE A 62 9.06 15.69 -6.06
N TYR A 63 9.59 14.62 -6.65
CA TYR A 63 8.95 13.92 -7.77
C TYR A 63 7.53 13.47 -7.43
N TYR A 64 7.30 12.95 -6.22
CA TYR A 64 5.97 12.60 -5.71
C TYR A 64 5.00 13.80 -5.73
N LEU A 65 5.47 14.98 -5.34
CA LEU A 65 4.63 16.19 -5.35
C LEU A 65 4.29 16.62 -6.78
N LEU A 66 5.26 16.53 -7.70
CA LEU A 66 5.06 16.90 -9.10
C LEU A 66 4.05 15.97 -9.82
N LYS A 67 3.90 14.73 -9.35
CA LYS A 67 2.89 13.77 -9.85
C LYS A 67 1.45 14.24 -9.68
N TRP A 68 1.18 15.25 -8.84
CA TRP A 68 -0.15 15.86 -8.75
C TRP A 68 -0.64 16.45 -10.08
N HIS A 69 0.27 16.78 -10.98
CA HIS A 69 -0.01 17.29 -12.32
C HIS A 69 0.22 16.20 -13.38
N GLU A 70 -0.52 15.08 -13.30
CA GLU A 70 -0.34 13.91 -14.19
C GLU A 70 -0.39 14.22 -15.68
N THR A 71 -1.10 15.28 -16.08
CA THR A 71 -1.23 15.69 -17.48
C THR A 71 0.00 16.45 -18.01
N ASP A 72 0.93 16.84 -17.14
CA ASP A 72 2.13 17.60 -17.50
C ASP A 72 3.38 16.69 -17.45
N ASP A 73 4.37 17.00 -18.29
CA ASP A 73 5.65 16.28 -18.34
C ASP A 73 6.64 16.72 -17.23
N ARG A 74 6.28 17.70 -16.40
CA ARG A 74 7.13 18.24 -15.31
C ARG A 74 7.77 17.17 -14.44
N ALA A 75 7.01 16.15 -14.01
CA ALA A 75 7.56 15.10 -13.17
C ALA A 75 8.66 14.30 -13.90
N ARG A 76 8.44 13.95 -15.17
CA ARG A 76 9.40 13.20 -15.99
C ARG A 76 10.61 14.04 -16.35
N SER A 77 10.38 15.29 -16.77
CA SER A 77 11.43 16.27 -17.04
C SER A 77 12.33 16.48 -15.80
N PHE A 78 11.74 16.59 -14.61
CA PHE A 78 12.46 16.70 -13.34
C PHE A 78 13.29 15.44 -13.02
N ALA A 79 12.70 14.25 -13.16
CA ALA A 79 13.42 13.00 -12.92
C ALA A 79 14.64 12.86 -13.84
N SER A 80 14.49 13.22 -15.11
CA SER A 80 15.59 13.21 -16.10
C SER A 80 16.67 14.24 -15.76
N SER A 81 16.29 15.47 -15.38
CA SER A 81 17.27 16.52 -15.06
C SER A 81 18.05 16.23 -13.77
N MET A 82 17.39 15.62 -12.78
CA MET A 82 18.00 15.28 -11.50
C MET A 82 18.69 13.90 -11.52
N GLY A 83 18.61 13.17 -12.63
CA GLY A 83 19.20 11.83 -12.75
C GLY A 83 18.59 10.80 -11.78
N VAL A 84 17.30 10.94 -11.45
CA VAL A 84 16.62 10.01 -10.53
C VAL A 84 16.51 8.64 -11.20
N HIS A 85 17.14 7.63 -10.61
CA HIS A 85 17.17 6.29 -11.19
C HIS A 85 15.73 5.73 -11.35
N PRO A 86 15.41 5.02 -12.44
CA PRO A 86 14.06 4.50 -12.72
C PRO A 86 13.43 3.69 -11.60
N GLN A 87 14.22 3.02 -10.76
CA GLN A 87 13.71 2.27 -9.62
C GLN A 87 13.03 3.16 -8.57
N PHE A 88 13.54 4.37 -8.35
CA PHE A 88 12.98 5.31 -7.37
C PHE A 88 11.75 6.02 -7.92
N THR A 89 11.73 6.33 -9.22
CA THR A 89 10.52 6.87 -9.86
C THR A 89 9.41 5.81 -9.90
N ALA A 90 9.73 4.54 -10.19
CA ALA A 90 8.77 3.44 -10.15
C ALA A 90 8.19 3.21 -8.75
N LEU A 91 9.02 3.25 -7.71
CA LEU A 91 8.58 3.15 -6.32
C LEU A 91 7.68 4.33 -5.93
N THR A 92 8.10 5.54 -6.27
CA THR A 92 7.34 6.76 -5.97
C THR A 92 6.00 6.77 -6.69
N ASP A 93 5.96 6.30 -7.94
CA ASP A 93 4.74 6.10 -8.72
C ASP A 93 3.79 5.12 -8.04
N ALA A 94 4.32 3.98 -7.59
CA ALA A 94 3.51 2.99 -6.89
C ALA A 94 2.87 3.58 -5.63
N TYR A 95 3.66 4.27 -4.79
CA TYR A 95 3.15 4.94 -3.59
C TYR A 95 2.12 6.01 -3.92
N TRP A 96 2.32 6.78 -4.97
CA TRP A 96 1.37 7.80 -5.38
C TRP A 96 0.02 7.20 -5.79
N TYR A 97 0.04 6.16 -6.64
CA TYR A 97 -1.18 5.46 -7.05
C TYR A 97 -1.93 4.85 -5.85
N LEU A 98 -1.19 4.26 -4.90
CA LEU A 98 -1.75 3.67 -3.68
C LEU A 98 -2.39 4.72 -2.76
N ASP A 99 -1.69 5.83 -2.51
CA ASP A 99 -2.18 6.93 -1.68
C ASP A 99 -3.37 7.66 -2.32
N GLN A 100 -3.42 7.76 -3.65
CA GLN A 100 -4.60 8.28 -4.36
C GLN A 100 -5.75 7.27 -4.41
N GLY A 101 -5.46 5.97 -4.23
CA GLY A 101 -6.43 4.89 -4.40
C GLY A 101 -6.85 4.67 -5.85
N VAL A 102 -5.99 5.02 -6.82
CA VAL A 102 -6.25 4.87 -8.26
C VAL A 102 -5.24 3.92 -8.88
N HIS A 103 -5.64 3.17 -9.91
CA HIS A 103 -4.75 2.23 -10.62
C HIS A 103 -3.95 1.28 -9.70
N ILE A 104 -4.56 0.76 -8.64
CA ILE A 104 -3.89 -0.06 -7.61
C ILE A 104 -3.15 -1.27 -8.23
N ARG A 105 -3.72 -1.93 -9.24
CA ARG A 105 -3.04 -3.03 -9.95
C ARG A 105 -1.75 -2.61 -10.64
N LYS A 106 -1.71 -1.40 -11.19
CA LYS A 106 -0.49 -0.82 -11.79
C LYS A 106 0.56 -0.57 -10.71
N ALA A 107 0.15 -0.09 -9.54
CA ALA A 107 1.05 0.06 -8.40
C ALA A 107 1.65 -1.28 -7.97
N ILE A 108 0.84 -2.34 -7.85
CA ILE A 108 1.32 -3.69 -7.52
C ILE A 108 2.32 -4.20 -8.58
N ALA A 109 2.07 -3.95 -9.86
CA ALA A 109 2.98 -4.31 -10.93
C ALA A 109 4.34 -3.59 -10.80
N LEU A 110 4.33 -2.29 -10.47
CA LEU A 110 5.56 -1.52 -10.20
C LEU A 110 6.31 -2.05 -8.97
N LEU A 111 5.60 -2.41 -7.90
CA LEU A 111 6.20 -2.98 -6.69
C LEU A 111 6.76 -4.40 -6.88
N SER A 112 6.37 -5.09 -7.97
CA SER A 112 6.86 -6.43 -8.28
C SER A 112 8.29 -6.43 -8.81
N ASP A 113 8.85 -5.26 -9.17
CA ASP A 113 10.25 -5.14 -9.54
C ASP A 113 11.15 -5.47 -8.33
N CYS A 114 12.09 -6.39 -8.50
CA CYS A 114 12.98 -6.86 -7.43
C CYS A 114 13.95 -5.79 -6.91
N ARG A 115 14.15 -4.70 -7.66
CA ARG A 115 15.08 -3.62 -7.31
C ARG A 115 14.43 -2.56 -6.41
N VAL A 116 13.12 -2.63 -6.23
CA VAL A 116 12.34 -1.69 -5.44
C VAL A 116 12.34 -2.13 -3.97
N ALA A 117 12.73 -1.22 -3.06
CA ALA A 117 12.66 -1.47 -1.62
C ALA A 117 11.21 -1.72 -1.18
N ARG A 118 11.01 -2.77 -0.37
CA ARG A 118 9.69 -3.34 -0.04
C ARG A 118 9.31 -3.02 1.40
N ASP A 119 9.23 -1.74 1.70
CA ASP A 119 8.86 -1.28 3.03
C ASP A 119 7.33 -1.12 3.15
N TRP A 120 6.81 -1.18 4.37
CA TRP A 120 5.41 -0.86 4.71
C TRP A 120 4.35 -1.82 4.15
N THR A 121 4.66 -3.12 4.13
CA THR A 121 3.75 -4.20 3.73
C THR A 121 2.34 -4.06 4.31
N SER A 122 2.21 -3.88 5.62
CA SER A 122 0.90 -3.78 6.28
C SER A 122 0.08 -2.60 5.77
N LYS A 123 0.74 -1.46 5.51
CA LYS A 123 0.09 -0.27 4.96
C LYS A 123 -0.38 -0.53 3.52
N ILE A 124 0.44 -1.19 2.71
CA ILE A 124 0.07 -1.53 1.33
C ILE A 124 -1.10 -2.52 1.32
N MET A 125 -1.08 -3.54 2.17
CA MET A 125 -2.17 -4.52 2.30
C MET A 125 -3.47 -3.86 2.77
N GLN A 126 -3.39 -2.93 3.74
CA GLN A 126 -4.51 -2.09 4.15
C GLN A 126 -5.06 -1.25 2.99
N ILE A 127 -4.20 -0.68 2.15
CA ILE A 127 -4.65 0.12 0.99
C ILE A 127 -5.40 -0.76 -0.01
N ILE A 128 -4.90 -1.97 -0.29
CA ILE A 128 -5.54 -2.91 -1.20
C ILE A 128 -6.89 -3.38 -0.65
N SER A 129 -7.02 -3.58 0.67
CA SER A 129 -8.26 -4.03 1.30
C SER A 129 -9.39 -3.00 1.25
N LEU A 130 -9.10 -1.73 0.91
CA LEU A 130 -10.14 -0.70 0.69
C LEU A 130 -10.85 -0.84 -0.67
N ALA A 131 -10.34 -1.66 -1.59
CA ALA A 131 -11.00 -1.94 -2.85
C ALA A 131 -12.26 -2.83 -2.64
N PRO A 132 -13.16 -2.91 -3.62
CA PRO A 132 -14.28 -3.85 -3.56
C PRO A 132 -13.79 -5.28 -3.26
N HIS A 133 -14.51 -6.01 -2.41
CA HIS A 133 -14.06 -7.28 -1.81
C HIS A 133 -13.52 -8.31 -2.81
N SER A 134 -14.19 -8.49 -3.95
CA SER A 134 -13.77 -9.40 -5.02
C SER A 134 -12.42 -9.01 -5.62
N GLU A 135 -12.22 -7.72 -5.90
CA GLU A 135 -10.99 -7.19 -6.46
C GLU A 135 -9.86 -7.14 -5.43
N ALA A 136 -10.18 -6.79 -4.19
CA ALA A 136 -9.22 -6.74 -3.08
C ALA A 136 -8.55 -8.12 -2.88
N SER A 137 -9.36 -9.18 -2.83
CA SER A 137 -8.85 -10.56 -2.67
C SER A 137 -7.90 -10.96 -3.81
N ASP A 138 -8.26 -10.62 -5.05
CA ASP A 138 -7.40 -10.86 -6.21
C ASP A 138 -6.07 -10.11 -6.11
N MET A 139 -6.13 -8.83 -5.74
CA MET A 139 -4.96 -7.95 -5.64
C MET A 139 -4.05 -8.31 -4.46
N ILE A 140 -4.60 -8.71 -3.32
CA ILE A 140 -3.83 -9.20 -2.16
C ILE A 140 -3.05 -10.45 -2.56
N VAL A 141 -3.72 -11.43 -3.17
CA VAL A 141 -3.06 -12.66 -3.61
C VAL A 141 -1.99 -12.36 -4.67
N GLN A 142 -2.27 -11.45 -5.61
CA GLN A 142 -1.30 -11.00 -6.59
C GLN A 142 -0.08 -10.37 -5.92
N TYR A 143 -0.29 -9.39 -5.04
CA TYR A 143 0.77 -8.69 -4.31
C TYR A 143 1.66 -9.64 -3.53
N VAL A 144 1.08 -10.53 -2.71
CA VAL A 144 1.87 -11.47 -1.91
C VAL A 144 2.66 -12.46 -2.78
N ARG A 145 2.08 -12.95 -3.87
CA ARG A 145 2.75 -13.92 -4.77
C ARG A 145 3.83 -13.29 -5.63
N THR A 146 3.65 -12.06 -6.12
CA THR A 146 4.60 -11.39 -7.03
C THR A 146 5.66 -10.59 -6.27
N VAL A 147 5.25 -9.80 -5.28
CA VAL A 147 6.16 -8.93 -4.51
C VAL A 147 6.89 -9.73 -3.41
N ARG A 148 6.26 -10.82 -2.91
CA ARG A 148 6.79 -11.66 -1.82
C ARG A 148 7.25 -10.82 -0.62
N PRO A 149 6.36 -10.00 -0.04
CA PRO A 149 6.68 -9.23 1.15
C PRO A 149 6.86 -10.18 2.35
N LEU A 150 7.57 -9.69 3.38
CA LEU A 150 7.63 -10.40 4.65
C LEU A 150 6.35 -10.11 5.44
N LEU A 151 5.52 -11.15 5.66
CA LEU A 151 4.31 -11.05 6.46
C LEU A 151 4.65 -11.38 7.92
N ILE A 152 4.69 -10.36 8.76
CA ILE A 152 5.01 -10.49 10.20
C ILE A 152 3.77 -10.29 11.05
N GLU A 153 2.98 -9.25 10.76
CA GLU A 153 1.79 -8.91 11.52
C GLU A 153 0.69 -9.95 11.32
N ALA A 154 0.01 -10.31 12.41
CA ALA A 154 -1.05 -11.32 12.38
C ALA A 154 -2.20 -10.90 11.45
N GLU A 155 -2.54 -9.61 11.47
CA GLU A 155 -3.60 -9.03 10.63
C GLU A 155 -3.29 -9.18 9.14
N ASP A 156 -2.03 -9.03 8.74
CA ASP A 156 -1.61 -9.19 7.35
C ASP A 156 -1.68 -10.65 6.90
N ILE A 157 -1.27 -11.58 7.79
CA ILE A 157 -1.36 -13.02 7.55
C ILE A 157 -2.82 -13.46 7.41
N GLU A 158 -3.69 -12.99 8.29
CA GLU A 158 -5.13 -13.26 8.26
C GLU A 158 -5.78 -12.71 6.98
N LEU A 159 -5.45 -11.47 6.61
CA LEU A 159 -5.95 -10.84 5.40
C LEU A 159 -5.55 -11.63 4.14
N TYR A 160 -4.30 -12.08 4.06
CA TYR A 160 -3.85 -12.94 2.96
C TYR A 160 -4.54 -14.31 2.97
N LEU A 161 -4.74 -14.91 4.15
CA LEU A 161 -5.42 -16.20 4.29
C LEU A 161 -6.87 -16.13 3.81
N THR A 162 -7.61 -15.09 4.22
CA THR A 162 -8.99 -14.86 3.76
C THR A 162 -9.02 -14.65 2.24
N ALA A 163 -8.09 -13.87 1.69
CA ALA A 163 -7.98 -13.66 0.26
C ALA A 163 -7.68 -14.96 -0.52
N LEU A 164 -6.85 -15.86 0.04
CA LEU A 164 -6.64 -17.19 -0.52
C LEU A 164 -7.92 -18.03 -0.47
N ALA A 165 -8.62 -18.04 0.66
CA ALA A 165 -9.84 -18.84 0.85
C ALA A 165 -10.95 -18.44 -0.14
N GLU A 166 -11.08 -17.14 -0.45
CA GLU A 166 -12.00 -16.63 -1.47
C GLU A 166 -11.77 -17.29 -2.84
N LYS A 167 -10.50 -17.55 -3.19
CA LYS A 167 -10.10 -18.18 -4.46
C LYS A 167 -10.11 -19.70 -4.40
N SER A 168 -9.49 -20.26 -3.36
CA SER A 168 -9.28 -21.70 -3.17
C SER A 168 -9.07 -21.99 -1.69
N ILE A 169 -10.05 -22.67 -1.09
CA ILE A 169 -9.94 -23.17 0.28
C ILE A 169 -8.72 -24.07 0.48
N LEU A 170 -8.33 -24.82 -0.56
CA LEU A 170 -7.18 -25.71 -0.53
C LEU A 170 -5.85 -24.94 -0.46
N ASP A 171 -5.73 -23.82 -1.18
CA ASP A 171 -4.54 -22.97 -1.11
C ASP A 171 -4.42 -22.34 0.28
N ALA A 172 -5.54 -21.93 0.86
CA ALA A 172 -5.60 -21.38 2.20
C ALA A 172 -5.19 -22.42 3.26
N TRP A 173 -5.68 -23.66 3.14
CA TRP A 173 -5.27 -24.78 4.00
C TRP A 173 -3.77 -25.10 3.90
N ARG A 174 -3.24 -25.12 2.67
CA ARG A 174 -1.80 -25.33 2.44
C ARG A 174 -0.97 -24.22 3.09
N PHE A 175 -1.44 -22.98 3.02
CA PHE A 175 -0.78 -21.86 3.68
C PHE A 175 -0.79 -21.98 5.21
N ILE A 176 -1.89 -22.40 5.83
CA ILE A 176 -1.92 -22.69 7.28
C ILE A 176 -0.83 -23.73 7.65
N SER A 177 -0.65 -24.74 6.80
CA SER A 177 0.29 -25.82 7.04
C SER A 177 1.76 -25.39 7.00
N THR A 178 2.08 -24.16 6.59
CA THR A 178 3.47 -23.64 6.59
C THR A 178 3.88 -23.06 7.94
N PHE A 179 2.97 -22.96 8.91
CA PHE A 179 3.25 -22.43 10.24
C PHE A 179 3.53 -23.56 11.23
N ASP A 180 4.73 -23.54 11.82
CA ASP A 180 5.12 -24.45 12.90
C ASP A 180 4.55 -24.02 14.27
N ASP A 181 4.30 -22.72 14.43
CA ASP A 181 3.67 -22.15 15.63
C ASP A 181 2.23 -22.66 15.80
N TYR A 182 2.00 -23.41 16.89
CA TYR A 182 0.70 -23.99 17.21
C TYR A 182 -0.38 -22.92 17.40
N ASP A 183 -0.08 -21.82 18.10
CA ASP A 183 -1.06 -20.80 18.46
C ASP A 183 -1.51 -20.04 17.21
N MET A 184 -0.55 -19.63 16.37
CA MET A 184 -0.84 -19.01 15.07
C MET A 184 -1.63 -19.97 14.18
N ARG A 185 -1.18 -21.22 14.02
CA ARG A 185 -1.88 -22.20 13.18
C ARG A 185 -3.31 -22.44 13.66
N HIS A 186 -3.52 -22.57 14.96
CA HIS A 186 -4.85 -22.76 15.55
C HIS A 186 -5.76 -21.54 15.30
N ARG A 187 -5.24 -20.32 15.48
CA ARG A 187 -5.94 -19.07 15.16
C ARG A 187 -6.38 -19.01 13.69
N LEU A 188 -5.47 -19.32 12.76
CA LEU A 188 -5.77 -19.33 11.33
C LEU A 188 -6.78 -20.42 10.93
N LEU A 189 -6.74 -21.60 11.56
CA LEU A 189 -7.74 -22.65 11.35
C LEU A 189 -9.14 -22.19 11.79
N GLN A 190 -9.25 -21.58 12.96
CA GLN A 190 -10.52 -21.05 13.46
C GLN A 190 -11.09 -19.99 12.51
N LEU A 191 -10.24 -19.09 12.01
CA LEU A 191 -10.63 -18.05 11.05
C LEU A 191 -11.22 -18.66 9.77
N ILE A 192 -10.55 -19.66 9.18
CA ILE A 192 -11.05 -20.30 7.95
C ILE A 192 -12.33 -21.08 8.17
N LEU A 193 -12.46 -21.79 9.29
CA LEU A 193 -13.68 -22.53 9.61
C LEU A 193 -14.87 -21.56 9.76
N HIS A 194 -14.66 -20.47 10.49
CA HIS A 194 -15.68 -19.43 10.65
C HIS A 194 -16.08 -18.81 9.32
N TRP A 195 -15.10 -18.41 8.50
CA TRP A 195 -15.33 -17.85 7.17
C TRP A 195 -16.11 -18.82 6.25
N SER A 196 -15.77 -20.11 6.28
CA SER A 196 -16.42 -21.14 5.45
C SER A 196 -17.90 -21.31 5.81
N VAL A 197 -18.22 -21.31 7.10
CA VAL A 197 -19.59 -21.44 7.61
C VAL A 197 -20.41 -20.20 7.28
N GLN A 198 -19.86 -19.00 7.46
CA GLN A 198 -20.53 -17.74 7.11
C GLN A 198 -20.87 -17.67 5.61
N ARG A 199 -19.94 -18.08 4.74
CA ARG A 199 -20.17 -18.08 3.28
C ARG A 199 -21.24 -19.10 2.88
N ALA A 200 -21.27 -20.26 3.52
CA ALA A 200 -22.31 -21.26 3.31
C ALA A 200 -23.70 -20.74 3.71
N TYR A 201 -23.80 -20.03 4.84
CA TYR A 201 -25.04 -19.43 5.32
C TYR A 201 -25.58 -18.37 4.35
N ILE A 202 -24.73 -17.44 3.89
CA ILE A 202 -25.11 -16.39 2.93
C ILE A 202 -25.56 -16.98 1.59
N ARG A 203 -24.88 -18.02 1.09
CA ARG A 203 -25.30 -18.69 -0.15
C ARG A 203 -26.65 -19.39 0.02
N CYS A 204 -26.87 -20.11 1.12
CA CYS A 204 -28.14 -20.79 1.38
C CYS A 204 -29.34 -19.85 1.56
N SER A 205 -29.15 -18.62 2.06
CA SER A 205 -30.25 -17.65 2.18
C SER A 205 -30.68 -17.06 0.83
N ILE A 206 -29.76 -16.95 -0.14
CA ILE A 206 -30.05 -16.41 -1.49
C ILE A 206 -30.85 -17.42 -2.33
N TYR A 207 -30.71 -18.73 -2.10
CA TYR A 207 -31.46 -19.77 -2.81
C TYR A 207 -32.78 -20.18 -2.14
N ARG A 208 -33.24 -19.46 -1.10
CA ARG A 208 -34.51 -19.70 -0.40
C ARG A 208 -35.59 -18.65 -0.66
N THR A 209 -35.37 -17.75 -1.62
CA THR A 209 -36.35 -16.79 -2.19
C THR A 209 -36.53 -17.07 -3.66
#